data_AF-A0A538C0W7-F1
#
_entry.id   AF-A0A538C0W7-F1
#
_cell.length_a   1.000
_cell.length_b   1.000
_cell.length_c   1.000
_cell.angle_alpha   90.00
_cell.angle_beta   90.00
_cell.angle_gamma   90.00
#
_symmetry.space_group_name_H-M   'P 1'
#
loop_
_entity.id
_entity.type
_entity.pdbx_description
1 polymer ?
#
loop_
_entity_poly.entity_id
_entity_poly.type
_entity_poly.pdbx_seq_one_letter_code
_entity_poly.pdbx_strand_id
1 'polypeptide(L)'
;MPPTARAPHQRDSRRGLRALIPQRALVASLPFSATLRAGEVGAAIAAGLRAGGCADADVLALGDDPHGAPGGPSAELEAPGTALELAGFDERLRRARALILAAARLERGRLRGTLELEILTRARQAGVPAYAMCRDLRLDAFDARLLDLQVAIEARTERSLTAAARRLAPLL
;
A
#
# COMPACT_ATOMS: atom_id res chain seq x y z
N MET A 1 -54.78 17.38 24.20
CA MET A 1 -53.80 16.88 23.21
C MET A 1 -52.41 17.23 23.73
N PRO A 2 -51.63 16.30 24.30
CA PRO A 2 -50.27 16.60 24.71
C PRO A 2 -49.33 16.56 23.48
N PRO A 3 -48.27 17.40 23.44
CA PRO A 3 -47.28 17.33 22.37
C PRO A 3 -46.42 16.07 22.55
N THR A 4 -46.33 15.27 21.48
CA THR A 4 -45.43 14.11 21.39
C THR A 4 -43.98 14.55 21.47
N ALA A 5 -43.27 14.13 22.53
CA ALA A 5 -41.84 14.33 22.67
C ALA A 5 -41.10 13.64 21.52
N ARG A 6 -40.36 14.41 20.72
CA ARG A 6 -39.44 13.88 19.70
C ARG A 6 -38.35 13.05 20.39
N ALA A 7 -38.21 11.79 19.97
CA ALA A 7 -37.14 10.91 20.43
C ALA A 7 -35.76 11.56 20.18
N PRO A 8 -34.81 11.45 21.11
CA PRO A 8 -33.50 12.02 20.94
C PRO A 8 -32.78 11.35 19.77
N HIS A 9 -32.27 12.15 18.84
CA HIS A 9 -31.36 11.72 17.79
C HIS A 9 -30.14 11.05 18.46
N GLN A 10 -30.09 9.73 18.42
CA GLN A 10 -28.93 8.96 18.85
C GLN A 10 -27.78 9.34 17.90
N ARG A 11 -26.91 10.26 18.33
CA ARG A 11 -25.70 10.62 17.58
C ARG A 11 -24.92 9.34 17.38
N ASP A 12 -24.79 8.92 16.12
CA ASP A 12 -24.07 7.70 15.74
C ASP A 12 -22.62 7.78 16.22
N SER A 13 -22.37 7.18 17.38
CA SER A 13 -21.08 7.27 18.09
C SER A 13 -19.95 6.64 17.27
N ARG A 14 -20.30 5.81 16.27
CA ARG A 14 -19.36 5.22 15.31
C ARG A 14 -18.75 6.25 14.38
N ARG A 15 -19.43 7.37 14.10
CA ARG A 15 -18.87 8.48 13.30
C ARG A 15 -17.70 9.16 14.02
N GLY A 16 -17.81 9.34 15.33
CA GLY A 16 -16.73 9.93 16.16
C GLY A 16 -15.51 9.02 16.27
N LEU A 17 -15.71 7.71 16.44
CA LEU A 17 -14.62 6.73 16.47
C LEU A 17 -13.91 6.58 15.11
N ARG A 18 -14.64 6.66 14.00
CA ARG A 18 -14.05 6.71 12.64
C ARG A 18 -13.20 7.96 12.40
N ALA A 19 -13.46 9.06 13.09
CA ALA A 19 -12.65 10.28 12.96
C ALA A 19 -11.26 10.13 13.61
N LEU A 20 -11.11 9.22 14.59
CA LEU A 20 -9.86 8.99 15.33
C LEU A 20 -8.95 7.93 14.69
N ILE A 21 -9.53 6.96 13.98
CA ILE A 21 -8.77 5.93 13.27
C ILE A 21 -8.44 6.46 11.87
N PRO A 22 -7.17 6.46 11.45
CA PRO A 22 -6.84 6.82 10.08
C PRO A 22 -7.67 6.00 9.08
N GLN A 23 -8.26 6.67 8.09
CA GLN A 23 -9.19 6.03 7.15
C GLN A 23 -8.56 5.70 5.79
N ARG A 24 -7.36 6.23 5.52
CA ARG A 24 -6.72 6.19 4.20
C ARG A 24 -5.63 5.11 4.16
N ALA A 25 -5.61 4.31 3.10
CA ALA A 25 -4.48 3.44 2.82
C ALA A 25 -3.32 4.25 2.22
N LEU A 26 -2.10 3.87 2.53
CA LEU A 26 -0.89 4.32 1.82
C LEU A 26 -0.55 3.28 0.75
N VAL A 27 -0.45 3.70 -0.50
CA VAL A 27 0.01 2.87 -1.62
C VAL A 27 1.45 3.26 -1.90
N ALA A 28 2.40 2.39 -1.56
CA ALA A 28 3.80 2.54 -1.93
C ALA A 28 4.05 1.71 -3.21
N SER A 29 4.23 2.38 -4.33
CA SER A 29 4.43 1.74 -5.64
C SER A 29 5.85 1.92 -6.13
N LEU A 30 6.42 0.83 -6.66
CA LEU A 30 7.73 0.76 -7.30
C LEU A 30 7.56 0.51 -8.81
N PRO A 31 8.61 0.70 -9.63
CA PRO A 31 8.56 0.33 -11.04
C PRO A 31 8.18 -1.16 -11.18
N PHE A 32 7.18 -1.43 -12.00
CA PHE A 32 6.52 -2.74 -12.03
C PHE A 32 6.89 -3.55 -13.26
N SER A 33 7.24 -2.86 -14.35
CA SER A 33 7.80 -3.44 -15.57
C SER A 33 8.57 -2.38 -16.38
N ALA A 34 9.16 -2.78 -17.51
CA ALA A 34 9.77 -1.87 -18.48
C ALA A 34 8.82 -0.79 -19.00
N THR A 35 7.51 -1.03 -18.96
CA THR A 35 6.49 -0.16 -19.55
C THR A 35 5.43 0.29 -18.55
N LEU A 36 5.57 -0.06 -17.27
CA LEU A 36 4.58 0.28 -16.25
C LEU A 36 5.32 0.85 -15.03
N ARG A 37 5.27 2.17 -14.94
CA ARG A 37 6.01 2.98 -13.97
C ARG A 37 5.33 3.02 -12.60
N ALA A 38 6.06 3.43 -11.57
CA ALA A 38 5.56 3.44 -10.20
C ALA A 38 4.30 4.32 -10.07
N GLY A 39 4.29 5.52 -10.66
CA GLY A 39 3.12 6.40 -10.65
C GLY A 39 1.87 5.79 -11.27
N GLU A 40 2.01 5.08 -12.39
CA GLU A 40 0.90 4.42 -13.11
C GLU A 40 0.34 3.26 -12.28
N VAL A 41 1.21 2.49 -11.63
CA VAL A 41 0.84 1.41 -10.71
C VAL A 41 0.05 1.96 -9.53
N GLY A 42 0.57 3.00 -8.88
CA GLY A 42 -0.07 3.64 -7.75
C GLY A 42 -1.45 4.19 -8.11
N ALA A 43 -1.59 4.83 -9.27
CA ALA A 43 -2.86 5.33 -9.79
C ALA A 43 -3.87 4.19 -10.06
N ALA A 44 -3.43 3.09 -10.68
CA ALA A 44 -4.29 1.95 -10.97
C ALA A 44 -4.84 1.28 -9.71
N ILE A 45 -4.01 1.14 -8.67
CA ILE A 45 -4.40 0.61 -7.37
C ILE A 45 -5.37 1.56 -6.69
N ALA A 46 -5.05 2.86 -6.61
CA ALA A 46 -5.93 3.87 -6.01
C ALA A 46 -7.31 3.89 -6.69
N ALA A 47 -7.36 3.76 -8.02
CA ALA A 47 -8.61 3.63 -8.78
C ALA A 47 -9.42 2.38 -8.37
N GLY A 48 -8.75 1.24 -8.22
CA GLY A 48 -9.40 0.00 -7.79
C GLY A 48 -9.95 0.08 -6.37
N LEU A 49 -9.17 0.64 -5.44
CA LEU A 49 -9.59 0.86 -4.05
C LEU A 49 -10.84 1.77 -3.97
N ARG A 50 -10.83 2.88 -4.71
CA ARG A 50 -11.98 3.79 -4.78
C ARG A 50 -13.21 3.11 -5.37
N ALA A 51 -13.04 2.34 -6.44
CA ALA A 51 -14.12 1.54 -7.03
C ALA A 51 -14.65 0.45 -6.06
N GLY A 52 -13.83 0.04 -5.09
CA GLY A 52 -14.21 -0.86 -3.99
C GLY A 52 -14.80 -0.15 -2.77
N GLY A 53 -14.96 1.18 -2.79
CA GLY A 53 -15.57 1.96 -1.72
C GLY A 53 -14.60 2.51 -0.67
N CYS A 54 -13.29 2.37 -0.84
CA CYS A 54 -12.32 3.01 0.04
C CYS A 54 -12.26 4.54 -0.18
N ALA A 55 -11.84 5.26 0.86
CA ALA A 55 -11.42 6.65 0.71
C ALA A 55 -10.22 6.77 -0.24
N ASP A 56 -9.98 7.97 -0.77
CA ASP A 56 -8.83 8.21 -1.66
C ASP A 56 -7.52 7.80 -0.99
N ALA A 57 -6.83 6.84 -1.58
CA ALA A 57 -5.55 6.37 -1.09
C ALA A 57 -4.50 7.49 -1.18
N ASP A 58 -3.55 7.45 -0.26
CA ASP A 58 -2.35 8.27 -0.32
C ASP A 58 -1.31 7.53 -1.18
N VAL A 59 -0.91 8.08 -2.34
CA VAL A 59 -0.05 7.36 -3.30
C VAL A 59 1.38 7.89 -3.23
N LEU A 60 2.32 6.99 -2.96
CA LEU A 60 3.76 7.23 -2.95
C LEU A 60 4.42 6.40 -4.06
N ALA A 61 4.73 7.03 -5.17
CA ALA A 61 5.54 6.43 -6.22
C ALA A 61 7.04 6.62 -5.89
N LEU A 62 7.79 5.53 -5.84
CA LEU A 62 9.22 5.52 -5.55
C LEU A 62 9.97 4.94 -6.76
N GLY A 63 11.17 5.44 -7.05
CA GLY A 63 12.04 4.87 -8.08
C GLY A 63 11.61 5.16 -9.53
N ASP A 64 10.76 6.17 -9.76
CA ASP A 64 10.43 6.68 -11.10
C ASP A 64 11.55 7.57 -11.70
N ASP A 65 12.81 7.35 -11.28
CA ASP A 65 13.95 8.07 -11.85
C ASP A 65 14.00 7.83 -13.37
N PRO A 66 14.05 8.88 -14.20
CA PRO A 66 13.96 8.77 -15.66
C PRO A 66 15.10 7.98 -16.32
N HIS A 67 16.09 7.50 -15.54
CA HIS A 67 17.27 6.78 -16.00
C HIS A 67 17.42 5.37 -15.39
N GLY A 68 16.50 4.93 -14.54
CA GLY A 68 16.55 3.60 -13.92
C GLY A 68 15.90 2.52 -14.79
N ALA A 69 16.70 1.70 -15.48
CA ALA A 69 16.18 0.51 -16.16
C ALA A 69 15.66 -0.52 -15.14
N PRO A 70 14.47 -1.11 -15.34
CA PRO A 70 13.95 -2.12 -14.41
C PRO A 70 14.79 -3.39 -14.49
N GLY A 71 15.50 -3.70 -13.40
CA GLY A 71 16.24 -4.95 -13.21
C GLY A 71 17.77 -4.87 -13.40
N GLY A 72 18.37 -3.68 -13.52
CA GLY A 72 19.83 -3.51 -13.51
C GLY A 72 20.42 -3.33 -12.10
N PRO A 73 21.70 -3.67 -11.86
CA PRO A 73 22.37 -3.34 -10.61
C PRO A 73 22.44 -1.82 -10.47
N SER A 74 21.71 -1.33 -9.49
CA SER A 74 21.68 0.02 -8.97
C SER A 74 23.04 0.74 -9.03
N ALA A 75 23.21 1.64 -9.99
CA ALA A 75 24.27 2.65 -9.93
C ALA A 75 24.02 3.48 -8.66
N GLU A 76 24.88 3.32 -7.65
CA GLU A 76 24.85 4.02 -6.35
C GLU A 76 23.44 4.42 -5.90
N LEU A 77 22.53 3.44 -5.80
CA LEU A 77 21.23 3.74 -5.22
C LEU A 77 21.49 4.18 -3.77
N GLU A 78 20.93 5.34 -3.43
CA GLU A 78 20.76 5.72 -2.03
C GLU A 78 20.28 4.51 -1.24
N ALA A 79 20.87 4.29 -0.06
CA ALA A 79 20.45 3.21 0.81
C ALA A 79 18.92 3.28 0.98
N PRO A 80 18.18 2.15 0.93
CA PRO A 80 16.71 2.17 0.94
C PRO A 80 16.10 3.06 2.02
N GLY A 81 16.73 3.12 3.20
CA GLY A 81 16.29 3.99 4.29
C GLY A 81 16.33 5.49 3.94
N THR A 82 17.40 5.95 3.28
CA THR A 82 17.54 7.35 2.85
C THR A 82 16.49 7.73 1.81
N ALA A 83 16.24 6.86 0.83
CA ALA A 83 15.20 7.08 -0.17
C ALA A 83 13.81 7.24 0.46
N LEU A 84 13.50 6.44 1.49
CA LEU A 84 12.23 6.54 2.22
C LEU A 84 12.14 7.80 3.10
N GLU A 85 13.24 8.22 3.71
CA GLU A 85 13.32 9.46 4.48
C GLU A 85 13.05 10.68 3.60
N LEU A 86 13.73 10.78 2.46
CA LEU A 86 13.50 11.86 1.48
C LEU A 86 12.07 11.87 0.93
N ALA A 87 11.46 10.68 0.79
CA ALA A 87 10.07 10.54 0.37
C ALA A 87 9.04 10.84 1.47
N GLY A 88 9.47 11.14 2.71
CA GLY A 88 8.59 11.37 3.85
C GLY A 88 7.75 10.14 4.23
N PHE A 89 8.25 8.94 3.94
CA PHE A 89 7.49 7.69 4.06
C PHE A 89 6.93 7.48 5.47
N ASP A 90 7.76 7.63 6.51
CA ASP A 90 7.36 7.35 7.90
C ASP A 90 6.23 8.26 8.39
N GLU A 91 6.24 9.52 7.96
CA GLU A 91 5.19 10.47 8.31
C GLU A 91 3.85 10.07 7.68
N ARG A 92 3.87 9.60 6.42
CA ARG A 92 2.68 9.12 5.71
C ARG A 92 2.19 7.80 6.30
N LEU A 93 3.11 6.90 6.62
CA LEU A 93 2.84 5.60 7.23
C LEU A 93 2.14 5.75 8.58
N ARG A 94 2.58 6.69 9.44
CA ARG A 94 1.92 6.98 10.73
C ARG A 94 0.46 7.44 10.58
N ARG A 95 0.08 8.00 9.43
CA ARG A 95 -1.29 8.42 9.10
C ARG A 95 -2.03 7.39 8.25
N ALA A 96 -1.42 6.26 7.94
CA ALA A 96 -2.02 5.23 7.13
C ALA A 96 -2.80 4.23 8.00
N ARG A 97 -3.96 3.80 7.52
CA ARG A 97 -4.70 2.67 8.10
C ARG A 97 -4.07 1.33 7.75
N ALA A 98 -3.50 1.26 6.56
CA ALA A 98 -2.91 0.09 5.96
C ALA A 98 -1.88 0.55 4.91
N LEU A 99 -0.86 -0.27 4.70
CA LEU A 99 0.09 -0.12 3.61
C LEU A 99 -0.23 -1.12 2.50
N ILE A 100 -0.20 -0.67 1.25
CA ILE A 100 -0.22 -1.53 0.07
C ILE A 100 1.09 -1.32 -0.68
N LEU A 101 1.98 -2.31 -0.64
CA LEU A 101 3.18 -2.36 -1.45
C LEU A 101 2.85 -2.88 -2.85
N ALA A 102 3.27 -2.16 -3.88
CA ALA A 102 3.21 -2.64 -5.25
C ALA A 102 4.61 -2.75 -5.84
N ALA A 103 5.05 -3.96 -6.16
CA ALA A 103 6.42 -4.25 -6.58
C ALA A 103 6.48 -5.29 -7.69
N ALA A 104 7.50 -5.22 -8.54
CA ALA A 104 7.64 -6.15 -9.67
C ALA A 104 7.82 -7.61 -9.22
N ARG A 105 8.51 -7.87 -8.11
CA ARG A 105 8.79 -9.22 -7.63
C ARG A 105 8.96 -9.23 -6.11
N LEU A 106 8.36 -10.22 -5.45
CA LEU A 106 8.67 -10.54 -4.06
C LEU A 106 9.17 -11.97 -3.99
N GLU A 107 10.42 -12.15 -3.60
CA GLU A 107 11.08 -13.45 -3.49
C GLU A 107 12.06 -13.41 -2.33
N ARG A 108 11.94 -14.36 -1.38
CA ARG A 108 12.75 -14.38 -0.16
C ARG A 108 14.25 -14.25 -0.39
N GLY A 109 14.78 -14.97 -1.38
CA GLY A 109 16.21 -14.96 -1.71
C GLY A 109 16.73 -13.63 -2.26
N ARG A 110 15.85 -12.68 -2.60
CA ARG A 110 16.20 -11.41 -3.24
C ARG A 110 15.80 -10.17 -2.45
N LEU A 111 15.08 -10.31 -1.34
CA LEU A 111 14.56 -9.17 -0.59
C LEU A 111 15.62 -8.42 0.24
N ARG A 112 16.73 -9.06 0.59
CA ARG A 112 17.72 -8.44 1.48
C ARG A 112 18.31 -7.17 0.86
N GLY A 113 18.23 -6.06 1.60
CA GLY A 113 18.76 -4.76 1.15
C GLY A 113 17.92 -4.07 0.07
N THR A 114 16.70 -4.56 -0.19
CA THR A 114 15.77 -3.96 -1.15
C THR A 114 14.87 -2.91 -0.49
N LEU A 115 14.31 -2.03 -1.32
CA LEU A 115 13.32 -1.05 -0.89
C LEU A 115 12.02 -1.71 -0.45
N GLU A 116 11.62 -2.82 -1.10
CA GLU A 116 10.48 -3.65 -0.71
C GLU A 116 10.60 -4.13 0.74
N LEU A 117 11.74 -4.70 1.10
CA LEU A 117 11.96 -5.21 2.45
C LEU A 117 11.99 -4.09 3.49
N GLU A 118 12.64 -2.96 3.16
CA GLU A 118 12.69 -1.81 4.06
C GLU A 118 11.29 -1.24 4.31
N ILE A 119 10.48 -1.06 3.26
CA ILE A 119 9.08 -0.61 3.35
C ILE A 119 8.26 -1.53 4.27
N LEU A 120 8.34 -2.86 4.06
CA LEU A 120 7.60 -3.84 4.86
C LEU A 120 8.10 -3.88 6.31
N THR A 121 9.40 -3.75 6.52
CA THR A 121 10.01 -3.71 7.86
C THR A 121 9.50 -2.51 8.64
N ARG A 122 9.49 -1.32 8.02
CA ARG A 122 8.98 -0.10 8.66
C ARG A 122 7.48 -0.15 8.93
N ALA A 123 6.69 -0.71 8.01
CA ALA A 123 5.26 -0.95 8.23
C ALA A 123 5.00 -1.81 9.47
N ARG A 124 5.71 -2.95 9.57
CA ARG A 124 5.66 -3.85 10.72
C ARG A 124 6.08 -3.15 12.02
N GLN A 125 7.18 -2.40 12.00
CA GLN A 125 7.66 -1.65 13.17
C GLN A 125 6.67 -0.56 13.62
N ALA A 126 5.96 0.06 12.68
CA ALA A 126 4.92 1.05 12.95
C ALA A 126 3.57 0.42 13.36
N GLY A 127 3.45 -0.92 13.31
CA GLY A 127 2.19 -1.62 13.57
C GLY A 127 1.11 -1.37 12.50
N VAL A 128 1.51 -0.98 11.28
CA VAL A 128 0.59 -0.73 10.17
C VAL A 128 0.45 -2.03 9.35
N PRO A 129 -0.77 -2.58 9.20
CA PRO A 129 -0.96 -3.81 8.44
C PRO A 129 -0.56 -3.62 6.98
N ALA A 130 0.27 -4.54 6.47
CA ALA A 130 0.81 -4.48 5.13
C ALA A 130 0.16 -5.50 4.20
N TYR A 131 -0.09 -5.07 2.96
CA TYR A 131 -0.61 -5.86 1.86
C TYR A 131 0.32 -5.72 0.66
N ALA A 132 0.37 -6.72 -0.21
CA ALA A 132 1.23 -6.69 -1.39
C ALA A 132 0.46 -6.98 -2.68
N MET A 133 0.79 -6.26 -3.75
CA MET A 133 0.42 -6.58 -5.12
C MET A 133 1.68 -6.71 -5.97
N CYS A 134 1.90 -7.87 -6.58
CA CYS A 134 3.16 -8.17 -7.25
C CYS A 134 2.98 -8.83 -8.60
N ARG A 135 3.87 -8.53 -9.54
CA ARG A 135 3.85 -9.21 -10.85
C ARG A 135 4.38 -10.64 -10.78
N ASP A 136 5.38 -10.88 -9.96
CA ASP A 136 5.97 -12.21 -9.73
C ASP A 136 6.04 -12.46 -8.22
N LEU A 137 5.06 -13.19 -7.68
CA LEU A 137 4.99 -13.51 -6.26
C LEU A 137 5.61 -14.89 -6.02
N ARG A 138 6.77 -14.91 -5.36
CA ARG A 138 7.56 -16.11 -5.04
C ARG A 138 7.78 -16.24 -3.54
N LEU A 139 6.78 -15.84 -2.76
CA LEU A 139 6.73 -16.01 -1.32
C LEU A 139 5.77 -17.16 -1.00
N ASP A 140 6.19 -18.07 -0.13
CA ASP A 140 5.26 -19.02 0.46
C ASP A 140 4.51 -18.39 1.66
N ALA A 141 3.62 -19.17 2.30
CA ALA A 141 2.86 -18.69 3.44
C ALA A 141 3.74 -18.38 4.69
N PHE A 142 4.88 -19.05 4.83
CA PHE A 142 5.83 -18.79 5.92
C PHE A 142 6.56 -17.48 5.68
N ASP A 143 7.03 -17.25 4.46
CA ASP A 143 7.70 -16.03 4.04
C ASP A 143 6.79 -14.80 4.20
N ALA A 144 5.53 -14.90 3.76
CA ALA A 144 4.55 -13.84 3.92
C ALA A 144 4.34 -13.48 5.40
N ARG A 145 4.31 -14.47 6.29
CA ARG A 145 4.20 -14.26 7.75
C ARG A 145 5.45 -13.65 8.37
N LEU A 146 6.64 -14.01 7.89
CA LEU A 146 7.89 -13.39 8.35
C LEU A 146 7.91 -11.88 8.05
N LEU A 147 7.31 -11.50 6.92
CA LEU A 147 7.14 -10.11 6.47
C LEU A 147 5.90 -9.41 7.03
N ASP A 148 5.10 -10.11 7.86
CA ASP A 148 3.83 -9.61 8.42
C ASP A 148 2.81 -9.13 7.36
N LEU A 149 2.84 -9.76 6.18
CA LEU A 149 1.87 -9.50 5.12
C LEU A 149 0.53 -10.12 5.45
N GLN A 150 -0.53 -9.31 5.41
CA GLN A 150 -1.91 -9.76 5.61
C GLN A 150 -2.40 -10.55 4.39
N VAL A 151 -2.19 -10.00 3.19
CA VAL A 151 -2.50 -10.66 1.91
C VAL A 151 -1.49 -10.20 0.86
N ALA A 152 -1.04 -11.14 0.03
CA ALA A 152 -0.28 -10.86 -1.19
C ALA A 152 -1.06 -11.36 -2.41
N ILE A 153 -1.22 -10.52 -3.43
CA ILE A 153 -1.98 -10.81 -4.64
C ILE A 153 -1.07 -10.67 -5.86
N GLU A 154 -1.09 -11.67 -6.75
CA GLU A 154 -0.39 -11.55 -8.01
C GLU A 154 -1.22 -10.78 -9.05
N ALA A 155 -0.64 -9.74 -9.66
CA ALA A 155 -1.24 -8.90 -10.70
C ALA A 155 -0.13 -8.42 -11.64
N ARG A 156 -0.35 -8.46 -12.96
CA ARG A 156 0.73 -8.27 -13.96
C ARG A 156 0.56 -7.05 -14.86
N THR A 157 -0.64 -6.53 -14.94
CA THR A 157 -1.04 -5.41 -15.80
C THR A 157 -1.80 -4.37 -14.98
N GLU A 158 -1.86 -3.14 -15.47
CA GLU A 158 -2.65 -2.04 -14.88
C GLU A 158 -4.10 -2.48 -14.59
N ARG A 159 -4.78 -3.07 -15.58
CA ARG A 159 -6.15 -3.60 -15.42
C ARG A 159 -6.25 -4.64 -14.31
N SER A 160 -5.29 -5.56 -14.22
CA SER A 160 -5.29 -6.58 -13.16
C SER A 160 -4.98 -5.97 -11.78
N LEU A 161 -4.16 -4.93 -11.70
CA LEU A 161 -3.89 -4.18 -10.47
C LEU A 161 -5.15 -3.48 -9.97
N THR A 162 -5.87 -2.78 -10.85
CA THR A 162 -7.17 -2.17 -10.50
C THR A 162 -8.17 -3.21 -10.01
N ALA A 163 -8.28 -4.36 -10.69
CA ALA A 163 -9.19 -5.43 -10.29
C ALA A 163 -8.79 -6.06 -8.94
N ALA A 164 -7.50 -6.29 -8.70
CA ALA A 164 -6.96 -6.80 -7.44
C ALA A 164 -7.22 -5.82 -6.30
N ALA A 165 -6.96 -4.53 -6.50
CA ALA A 165 -7.23 -3.48 -5.53
C ALA A 165 -8.72 -3.38 -5.17
N ARG A 166 -9.62 -3.46 -6.17
CA ARG A 166 -11.06 -3.51 -5.91
C ARG A 166 -11.47 -4.70 -5.04
N ARG A 167 -10.86 -5.86 -5.26
CA ARG A 167 -11.09 -7.07 -4.43
C ARG A 167 -10.49 -6.96 -3.03
N LEU A 168 -9.41 -6.19 -2.87
CA LEU A 168 -8.75 -5.97 -1.58
C LEU A 168 -9.53 -5.00 -0.70
N ALA A 169 -10.20 -4.01 -1.28
CA ALA A 169 -10.90 -2.93 -0.57
C ALA A 169 -11.79 -3.37 0.61
N PRO A 170 -12.57 -4.48 0.56
CA PRO A 170 -13.39 -4.92 1.69
C PRO A 170 -12.58 -5.39 2.91
N LEU A 171 -11.29 -5.69 2.76
CA LEU A 171 -10.39 -6.09 3.83
C LEU A 171 -9.71 -4.89 4.51
N LEU A 172 -9.80 -3.70 3.91
CA LEU A 172 -9.08 -2.52 4.35
C LEU A 172 -9.79 -1.76 5.42
#